data_AF-X0UJE0-F1
#
_entry.id   AF-X0UJE0-F1
#
_cell.length_a   1.000
_cell.length_b   1.000
_cell.length_c   1.000
_cell.angle_alpha   90.00
_cell.angle_beta   90.00
_cell.angle_gamma   90.00
#
_symmetry.space_group_name_H-M   'P 1'
#
loop_
_entity.id
_entity.type
_entity.pdbx_description
1 polymer ?
#
loop_
_entity_poly.entity_id
_entity_poly.type
_entity_poly.pdbx_seq_one_letter_code
_entity_poly.pdbx_strand_id
1 'polypeptide(L)'
;QWNEGNSSGRGIGCVSWDGEVHPDQFWRHCSLGNVRQKPFSEIWADLSNPLLEKLKEKKKYVKGRCATCRWLDICAGNFRVRAEATTGDLWAPDPACYLTDDEIGLADG
;
A
#
# COMPACT_ATOMS: atom_id res chain seq x y z
N GLN A 1 10.65 13.32 8.72
CA GLN A 1 9.98 12.32 7.86
C GLN A 1 8.73 11.84 8.59
N TRP A 2 7.63 11.59 7.87
CA TRP A 2 6.38 11.06 8.45
C TRP A 2 6.34 9.53 8.38
N ASN A 3 5.59 8.90 9.27
CA ASN A 3 5.42 7.44 9.31
C ASN A 3 4.48 6.89 8.22
N GLU A 4 3.85 7.78 7.45
CA GLU A 4 2.80 7.47 6.47
C GLU A 4 1.54 6.82 7.09
N GLY A 5 0.54 6.48 6.27
CA GLY A 5 -0.57 5.61 6.67
C GLY A 5 -0.17 4.13 6.71
N ASN A 6 -1.09 3.20 6.39
CA ASN A 6 -0.73 1.78 6.26
C ASN A 6 0.50 1.60 5.32
N SER A 7 1.53 0.92 5.83
CA SER A 7 2.85 0.80 5.21
C SER A 7 3.11 -0.60 4.63
N SER A 8 2.06 -1.22 4.08
CA SER A 8 2.13 -2.54 3.41
C SER A 8 3.27 -2.62 2.41
N GLY A 9 4.06 -3.69 2.46
CA GLY A 9 5.17 -3.92 1.51
C GLY A 9 6.36 -2.97 1.68
N ARG A 10 6.33 -2.07 2.66
CA ARG A 10 7.40 -1.11 2.95
C ARG A 10 7.87 -1.19 4.40
N GLY A 11 7.03 -0.77 5.35
CA GLY A 11 7.32 -0.77 6.78
C GLY A 11 6.60 -1.86 7.57
N ILE A 12 5.60 -2.51 6.97
CA ILE A 12 4.85 -3.63 7.55
C ILE A 12 4.93 -4.78 6.56
N GLY A 13 5.08 -6.00 7.08
CA GLY A 13 4.95 -7.27 6.38
C GLY A 13 4.44 -8.33 7.36
N CYS A 14 3.88 -9.43 6.85
CA CYS A 14 3.36 -10.51 7.68
C CYS A 14 3.92 -11.85 7.19
N VAL A 15 4.40 -12.70 8.10
CA VAL A 15 4.74 -14.09 7.79
C VAL A 15 3.64 -14.97 8.37
N SER A 16 2.95 -15.70 7.49
CA SER A 16 1.89 -16.63 7.85
C SER A 16 2.45 -17.91 8.48
N TRP A 17 1.58 -18.71 9.10
CA TRP A 17 1.92 -19.94 9.81
C TRP A 17 2.59 -21.00 8.92
N ASP A 18 2.30 -20.98 7.62
CA ASP A 18 2.86 -21.84 6.57
C ASP A 18 4.15 -21.26 5.95
N GLY A 19 4.59 -20.10 6.42
CA GLY A 19 5.81 -19.42 5.96
C GLY A 19 5.60 -18.45 4.80
N GLU A 20 4.39 -18.32 4.26
CA GLU A 20 4.07 -17.34 3.22
C GLU A 20 4.27 -15.91 3.73
N VAL A 21 4.88 -15.05 2.92
CA VAL A 21 5.13 -13.65 3.23
C VAL A 21 4.13 -12.78 2.51
N HIS A 22 3.38 -11.97 3.26
CA HIS A 22 2.38 -11.05 2.75
C HIS A 22 2.81 -9.59 2.94
N PRO A 23 2.33 -8.66 2.09
CA PRO A 23 2.59 -7.23 2.26
C PRO A 23 2.09 -6.68 3.60
N ASP A 24 1.03 -7.24 4.17
CA ASP A 24 0.58 -7.02 5.54
C ASP A 24 -0.30 -8.19 6.03
N GLN A 25 -0.84 -8.08 7.25
CA GLN A 25 -1.65 -9.14 7.87
C GLN A 25 -3.02 -9.36 7.22
N PHE A 26 -3.50 -8.41 6.41
CA PHE A 26 -4.83 -8.43 5.82
C PHE A 26 -4.81 -8.92 4.37
N TRP A 27 -3.66 -8.82 3.70
CA TRP A 27 -3.51 -9.14 2.27
C TRP A 27 -3.20 -10.62 2.00
N ARG A 28 -4.02 -11.50 2.56
CA ARG A 28 -3.76 -12.96 2.61
C ARG A 28 -3.79 -13.65 1.25
N HIS A 29 -4.44 -13.07 0.24
CA HIS A 29 -4.47 -13.61 -1.12
C HIS A 29 -3.22 -13.29 -1.94
N CYS A 30 -2.32 -12.44 -1.46
CA CYS A 30 -1.10 -12.09 -2.17
C CYS A 30 0.14 -12.52 -1.39
N SER A 31 0.88 -13.50 -1.92
CA SER A 31 2.18 -13.90 -1.40
C SER A 31 3.32 -13.25 -2.19
N LEU A 32 4.35 -12.82 -1.46
CA LEU A 32 5.62 -12.31 -1.97
C LEU A 32 6.70 -13.42 -2.06
N GLY A 33 6.42 -14.59 -1.46
CA GLY A 33 7.33 -15.73 -1.36
C GLY A 33 7.20 -16.44 -0.02
N ASN A 34 7.98 -17.51 0.20
CA ASN A 34 7.92 -18.31 1.43
C ASN A 34 9.28 -18.38 2.15
N VAL A 35 9.32 -18.06 3.45
CA VAL A 35 10.55 -18.05 4.26
C VAL A 35 11.19 -19.44 4.45
N ARG A 36 10.42 -20.50 4.19
CA ARG A 36 10.92 -21.89 4.20
C ARG A 36 11.72 -22.23 2.94
N GLN A 37 11.63 -21.38 1.90
CA GLN A 37 12.32 -21.57 0.61
C GLN A 37 13.49 -20.60 0.42
N LYS A 38 13.32 -19.32 0.80
CA LYS A 38 14.35 -18.28 0.70
C LYS A 38 14.34 -17.35 1.93
N PRO A 39 15.49 -16.77 2.34
CA PRO A 39 15.55 -15.85 3.47
C PRO A 39 14.60 -14.65 3.29
N PHE A 40 13.91 -14.23 4.35
CA PHE A 40 12.98 -13.09 4.31
C PHE A 40 13.60 -11.83 3.68
N SER A 41 14.88 -11.55 3.96
CA SER A 41 15.60 -10.41 3.40
C SER A 41 15.64 -10.41 1.86
N GLU A 42 15.79 -11.59 1.25
CA GLU A 42 15.76 -11.73 -0.21
C GLU A 42 14.35 -11.55 -0.74
N ILE A 43 13.34 -12.12 -0.06
CA ILE A 43 11.91 -11.91 -0.43
C ILE A 43 11.55 -10.42 -0.40
N TRP A 44 11.96 -9.72 0.66
CA TRP A 44 11.56 -8.35 0.92
C TRP A 44 12.31 -7.31 0.08
N ALA A 45 13.50 -7.68 -0.42
CA ALA A 45 14.32 -6.85 -1.31
C ALA A 45 14.09 -7.13 -2.80
N ASP A 46 13.42 -8.24 -3.14
CA ASP A 46 13.18 -8.65 -4.52
C ASP A 46 12.11 -7.79 -5.22
N LEU A 47 12.57 -6.76 -5.94
CA LEU A 47 11.72 -5.86 -6.71
C LEU A 47 11.25 -6.45 -8.05
N SER A 48 11.61 -7.70 -8.38
CA SER A 48 11.03 -8.36 -9.56
C SER A 48 9.54 -8.69 -9.37
N ASN A 49 9.06 -8.71 -8.11
CA ASN A 49 7.64 -8.77 -7.81
C ASN A 49 6.98 -7.39 -8.07
N PRO A 50 6.11 -7.26 -9.07
CA PRO A 50 5.57 -5.96 -9.50
C PRO A 50 4.65 -5.32 -8.45
N LEU A 51 4.08 -6.10 -7.52
CA LEU A 51 3.31 -5.55 -6.42
C LEU A 51 4.24 -4.90 -5.40
N LEU A 52 5.29 -5.63 -4.97
CA LEU A 52 6.22 -5.15 -3.96
C LEU A 52 6.97 -3.90 -4.43
N GLU A 53 7.42 -3.90 -5.69
CA GLU A 53 8.03 -2.72 -6.33
C GLU A 53 7.12 -1.49 -6.21
N LYS A 54 5.86 -1.61 -6.64
CA LYS A 54 4.92 -0.48 -6.61
C LYS A 54 4.53 -0.07 -5.20
N LEU A 55 4.45 -1.01 -4.25
CA LEU A 55 4.14 -0.70 -2.85
C LEU A 55 5.23 0.13 -2.18
N LYS A 56 6.51 -0.13 -2.49
CA LYS A 56 7.63 0.69 -1.98
C LYS A 56 7.56 2.14 -2.46
N GLU A 57 6.93 2.37 -3.61
CA GLU A 57 6.77 3.66 -4.27
C GLU A 57 5.30 4.11 -4.35
N LYS A 58 4.44 3.64 -3.42
CA LYS A 58 2.96 3.75 -3.52
C LYS A 58 2.43 5.14 -3.87
N LYS A 59 3.08 6.21 -3.37
CA LYS A 59 2.68 7.61 -3.62
C LYS A 59 2.70 7.98 -5.10
N LYS A 60 3.54 7.33 -5.91
CA LYS A 60 3.62 7.55 -7.37
C LYS A 60 2.44 6.95 -8.13
N TYR A 61 1.77 5.96 -7.54
CA TYR A 61 0.78 5.14 -8.24
C TYR A 61 -0.66 5.44 -7.84
N VAL A 62 -0.90 6.06 -6.67
CA VAL A 62 -2.26 6.42 -6.24
C VAL A 62 -2.95 7.33 -7.27
N LYS A 63 -4.24 7.10 -7.47
CA LYS A 63 -5.08 7.77 -8.48
C LYS A 63 -6.13 8.68 -7.83
N GLY A 64 -6.86 9.39 -8.69
CA GLY A 64 -7.98 10.24 -8.30
C GLY A 64 -7.54 11.36 -7.34
N ARG A 65 -8.41 11.68 -6.38
CA ARG A 65 -8.16 12.77 -5.41
C ARG A 65 -6.89 12.61 -4.58
N CYS A 66 -6.41 11.39 -4.40
CA CYS A 66 -5.18 11.14 -3.64
C CYS A 66 -3.92 11.59 -4.39
N ALA A 67 -3.93 11.61 -5.73
CA ALA A 67 -2.76 11.94 -6.55
C ALA A 67 -2.29 13.40 -6.37
N THR A 68 -3.21 14.29 -6.03
CA THR A 68 -2.98 15.73 -5.83
C THR A 68 -3.27 16.18 -4.40
N CYS A 69 -3.56 15.24 -3.49
CA CYS A 69 -3.87 15.54 -2.09
C CYS A 69 -2.66 16.12 -1.36
N ARG A 70 -2.84 17.28 -0.73
CA ARG A 70 -1.78 17.95 0.07
C ARG A 70 -1.26 17.12 1.25
N TRP A 71 -2.04 16.13 1.70
CA TRP A 71 -1.69 15.24 2.81
C TRP A 71 -1.05 13.92 2.35
N LEU A 72 -0.75 13.77 1.06
CA LEU A 72 -0.21 12.52 0.52
C LEU A 72 1.12 12.12 1.16
N ASP A 73 1.96 13.06 1.59
CA ASP A 73 3.20 12.73 2.30
C ASP A 73 2.99 12.23 3.74
N ILE A 74 1.79 12.43 4.31
CA ILE A 74 1.42 11.96 5.65
C ILE A 74 0.57 10.68 5.58
N CYS A 75 -0.35 10.59 4.63
CA CYS A 75 -1.28 9.46 4.49
C CYS A 75 -0.73 8.39 3.53
N ALA A 76 -0.06 8.83 2.46
CA ALA A 76 0.52 8.02 1.40
C ALA A 76 -0.46 6.99 0.83
N GLY A 77 -1.70 7.43 0.57
CA GLY A 77 -2.79 6.60 0.09
C GLY A 77 -3.40 5.68 1.14
N ASN A 78 -2.82 5.45 2.31
CA ASN A 78 -3.35 4.52 3.32
C ASN A 78 -3.63 3.10 2.74
N PHE A 79 -4.74 2.46 3.10
CA PHE A 79 -4.86 1.00 3.08
C PHE A 79 -5.22 0.45 1.68
N ARG A 80 -4.22 -0.12 0.99
CA ARG A 80 -4.33 -0.48 -0.43
C ARG A 80 -5.23 -1.70 -0.67
N VAL A 81 -5.14 -2.74 0.16
CA VAL A 81 -6.04 -3.91 0.02
C VAL A 81 -7.52 -3.56 0.22
N ARG A 82 -7.83 -2.52 1.01
CA ARG A 82 -9.21 -2.01 1.13
C ARG A 82 -9.67 -1.32 -0.14
N ALA A 83 -8.80 -0.53 -0.78
CA ALA A 83 -9.09 0.07 -2.09
C ALA A 83 -9.33 -1.03 -3.14
N GLU A 84 -8.46 -2.04 -3.21
CA GLU A 84 -8.62 -3.21 -4.09
C GLU A 84 -9.94 -3.94 -3.84
N ALA A 85 -10.24 -4.31 -2.59
CA ALA A 85 -11.44 -5.08 -2.25
C ALA A 85 -12.74 -4.33 -2.58
N THR A 86 -12.75 -3.00 -2.49
CA THR A 86 -13.96 -2.20 -2.70
C THR A 86 -14.15 -1.79 -4.15
N THR A 87 -13.05 -1.54 -4.89
CA THR A 87 -13.11 -0.93 -6.23
C THR A 87 -12.58 -1.83 -7.35
N GLY A 88 -11.88 -2.91 -7.02
CA GLY A 88 -11.11 -3.71 -7.97
C GLY A 88 -9.81 -3.04 -8.43
N ASP A 89 -9.50 -1.81 -8.00
CA ASP A 89 -8.27 -1.08 -8.34
C ASP A 89 -7.47 -0.76 -7.08
N LEU A 90 -6.30 -1.38 -6.97
CA LEU A 90 -5.38 -1.21 -5.86
C LEU A 90 -4.95 0.25 -5.62
N TRP A 91 -4.93 1.03 -6.70
CA TRP A 91 -4.43 2.39 -6.71
C TRP A 91 -5.54 3.43 -6.61
N ALA A 92 -6.80 3.01 -6.54
CA ALA A 92 -7.90 3.89 -6.27
C ALA A 92 -7.76 4.60 -4.90
N PRO A 93 -8.47 5.73 -4.70
CA PRO A 93 -8.61 6.33 -3.38
C PRO A 93 -9.08 5.32 -2.34
N ASP A 94 -8.52 5.42 -1.13
CA ASP A 94 -8.98 4.61 0.00
C ASP A 94 -10.41 5.03 0.37
N PRO A 95 -11.42 4.13 0.31
CA PRO A 95 -12.81 4.48 0.60
C PRO A 95 -13.05 4.91 2.06
N ALA A 96 -12.11 4.68 2.97
CA ALA A 96 -12.19 5.18 4.35
C ALA A 96 -11.67 6.62 4.53
N CYS A 97 -11.20 7.27 3.46
CA CYS A 97 -10.77 8.67 3.53
C CYS A 97 -11.99 9.58 3.76
N TYR A 98 -12.07 10.15 4.96
CA TYR A 98 -13.18 11.02 5.37
C TYR A 98 -12.99 12.50 5.01
N LEU A 99 -11.78 12.89 4.60
CA LEU A 99 -11.49 14.28 4.24
C LEU A 99 -12.27 14.68 2.98
N THR A 100 -12.82 15.88 2.98
CA THR A 100 -13.46 16.55 1.83
C THR A 100 -12.44 17.05 0.83
N ASP A 101 -12.88 17.41 -0.38
CA ASP A 101 -11.99 17.93 -1.44
C ASP A 101 -11.33 19.26 -1.02
N ASP A 102 -12.07 20.11 -0.32
CA ASP A 102 -11.57 21.33 0.33
C ASP A 102 -10.43 21.03 1.31
N GLU A 103 -10.63 20.06 2.21
CA GLU A 103 -9.63 19.70 3.22
C GLU A 103 -8.34 19.13 2.62
N ILE A 104 -8.41 18.49 1.46
CA ILE A 104 -7.24 17.96 0.75
C ILE A 104 -6.61 18.95 -0.24
N GLY A 105 -7.18 20.15 -0.36
CA GLY A 105 -6.66 21.24 -1.21
C GLY A 105 -7.11 21.16 -2.67
N LEU A 106 -8.27 20.57 -2.95
CA LEU A 106 -8.88 20.50 -4.28
C LEU A 106 -10.06 21.47 -4.48
N ALA A 107 -10.54 22.12 -3.43
CA ALA A 107 -11.44 23.26 -3.59
C ALA A 107 -10.65 24.48 -4.01
N ASP A 108 -10.55 24.66 -5.32
CA ASP A 108 -10.79 25.91 -6.04
C ASP A 108 -10.33 25.72 -7.50
N GLY A 109 -11.36 25.64 -8.35
CA GLY A 109 -11.37 25.84 -9.79
C GLY A 109 -12.70 26.48 -10.15
#